data_AF-A0A6M1SBE4-F1
#
_entry.id   AF-A0A6M1SBE4-F1
#
_cell.length_a   1.000
_cell.length_b   1.000
_cell.length_c   1.000
_cell.angle_alpha   90.00
_cell.angle_beta   90.00
_cell.angle_gamma   90.00
#
_symmetry.space_group_name_H-M   'P 1'
#
loop_
_entity.id
_entity.type
_entity.pdbx_description
1 polymer ?
#
loop_
_entity_poly.entity_id
_entity_poly.type
_entity_poly.pdbx_seq_one_letter_code
_entity_poly.pdbx_strand_id
1 'polypeptide(L)' 'SVASLGAIWNFADLSMGMMAIINLVAILMLSPIAFALFKDYDAQLKAGKEPVFDPSQFPKLANKVDPKAWPKKP' A
#
# COMPACT_ATOMS: atom_id res chain seq x y z
N SER A 1 -19.62 39.34 -3.75
CA SER A 1 -18.30 38.71 -3.61
C SER A 1 -18.18 37.47 -4.47
N VAL A 2 -17.73 37.62 -5.71
CA VAL A 2 -17.41 36.49 -6.63
C VAL A 2 -15.91 36.21 -6.68
N ALA A 3 -15.08 37.21 -6.34
CA ALA A 3 -13.61 37.08 -6.28
C ALA A 3 -13.13 36.15 -5.16
N SER A 4 -13.86 36.02 -4.04
CA SER A 4 -13.48 35.14 -2.92
C SER A 4 -13.76 33.66 -3.20
N LEU A 5 -14.80 33.36 -4.00
CA LEU A 5 -15.20 31.99 -4.28
C LEU A 5 -14.16 31.29 -5.17
N GLY A 6 -13.67 31.97 -6.21
CA GLY A 6 -12.60 31.42 -7.07
C GLY A 6 -11.30 31.15 -6.32
N ALA A 7 -10.93 32.02 -5.36
CA ALA A 7 -9.75 31.81 -4.53
C ALA A 7 -9.85 30.55 -3.64
N ILE A 8 -11.04 30.27 -3.09
CA ILE A 8 -11.28 29.07 -2.27
C ILE A 8 -11.15 27.80 -3.12
N TRP A 9 -11.71 27.79 -4.32
CA TRP A 9 -11.60 26.65 -5.24
C TRP A 9 -10.15 26.40 -5.67
N ASN A 10 -9.41 27.45 -6.03
CA ASN A 10 -7.99 27.31 -6.37
C ASN A 10 -7.15 26.75 -5.22
N PHE A 11 -7.46 27.14 -3.98
CA PHE A 11 -6.81 26.57 -2.78
C PHE A 11 -7.21 25.11 -2.54
N ALA A 12 -8.47 24.76 -2.78
CA ALA A 12 -8.96 23.39 -2.69
C ALA A 12 -8.28 22.48 -3.72
N ASP A 13 -8.13 22.93 -4.97
CA ASP A 13 -7.45 22.19 -6.04
C ASP A 13 -5.97 21.98 -5.72
N LEU A 14 -5.29 23.01 -5.20
CA LEU A 14 -3.91 22.88 -4.74
C LEU A 14 -3.78 21.86 -3.61
N SER A 15 -4.70 21.91 -2.63
CA SER A 15 -4.73 20.98 -1.50
C SER A 15 -4.99 19.54 -1.96
N MET A 16 -5.88 19.37 -2.94
CA MET A 16 -6.16 18.07 -3.56
C MET A 16 -4.93 17.52 -4.30
N GLY A 17 -4.25 18.36 -5.07
CA GLY A 17 -3.00 17.99 -5.74
C GLY A 17 -1.91 17.58 -4.74
N MET A 18 -1.74 18.32 -3.64
CA MET A 18 -0.78 17.99 -2.60
C MET A 18 -1.11 16.65 -1.93
N MET A 19 -2.39 16.40 -1.61
CA MET A 19 -2.83 15.12 -1.05
C MET A 19 -2.54 13.96 -2.00
N ALA A 20 -2.83 14.13 -3.30
CA ALA A 20 -2.55 13.12 -4.31
C ALA A 20 -1.05 12.80 -4.41
N ILE A 21 -0.18 13.83 -4.37
CA ILE A 21 1.27 13.66 -4.40
C ILE A 21 1.75 12.88 -3.18
N ILE A 22 1.28 13.21 -1.97
CA ILE A 22 1.65 12.49 -0.73
C ILE A 22 1.28 11.01 -0.86
N ASN A 23 0.06 10.71 -1.32
CA ASN A 23 -0.37 9.32 -1.53
C ASN A 23 0.49 8.61 -2.58
N LEU A 24 0.77 9.27 -3.71
CA LEU A 24 1.61 8.70 -4.76
C LEU A 24 3.02 8.36 -4.26
N VAL A 25 3.64 9.25 -3.47
CA VAL A 25 4.94 8.98 -2.84
C VAL A 25 4.86 7.79 -1.88
N ALA A 26 3.80 7.70 -1.07
CA ALA A 26 3.60 6.55 -0.18
C ALA A 26 3.48 5.23 -0.96
N ILE A 27 2.73 5.21 -2.07
CA ILE A 27 2.62 4.05 -2.96
C ILE A 27 3.99 3.67 -3.53
N LEU A 28 4.78 4.65 -4.01
CA LEU A 28 6.12 4.39 -4.53
C LEU A 28 7.05 3.79 -3.46
N MET A 29 6.98 4.27 -2.23
CA MET A 29 7.76 3.71 -1.11
C MET A 29 7.32 2.29 -0.73
N LEU A 30 6.03 1.97 -0.88
CA LEU A 30 5.49 0.64 -0.60
C LEU A 30 5.65 -0.35 -1.77
N SER A 31 5.83 0.15 -2.99
CA SER A 31 5.94 -0.64 -4.22
C SER A 31 6.89 -1.84 -4.15
N PRO A 32 8.13 -1.77 -3.60
CA PRO A 32 9.01 -2.95 -3.57
C PRO A 32 8.45 -4.09 -2.73
N ILE A 33 7.72 -3.78 -1.64
CA ILE A 33 7.08 -4.78 -0.80
C ILE A 33 5.85 -5.34 -1.50
N ALA A 34 5.02 -4.47 -2.10
CA ALA A 34 3.84 -4.87 -2.85
C ALA A 34 4.18 -5.84 -4.00
N PHE A 35 5.23 -5.54 -4.78
CA PHE A 35 5.68 -6.44 -5.85
C PHE A 35 6.26 -7.76 -5.33
N ALA A 36 6.96 -7.75 -4.19
CA ALA A 36 7.48 -8.98 -3.59
C ALA A 36 6.34 -9.90 -3.13
N LEU A 37 5.32 -9.35 -2.48
CA LEU A 37 4.11 -10.10 -2.08
C LEU A 37 3.33 -10.60 -3.29
N PHE A 38 3.18 -9.76 -4.32
CA PHE A 38 2.50 -10.14 -5.54
C PHE A 38 3.19 -11.31 -6.26
N LYS A 39 4.52 -11.29 -6.34
CA LYS A 39 5.31 -12.38 -6.94
C LYS A 39 5.17 -13.69 -6.14
N ASP A 40 5.18 -13.60 -4.81
CA ASP A 40 4.98 -14.78 -3.96
C ASP A 40 3.58 -15.36 -4.14
N TYR A 41 2.55 -14.52 -4.10
CA TYR A 41 1.17 -14.91 -4.40
C TYR A 41 1.06 -15.61 -5.77
N ASP A 42 1.61 -15.01 -6.83
CA ASP A 42 1.59 -15.57 -8.18
C ASP A 42 2.33 -16.92 -8.26
N ALA A 43 3.46 -17.06 -7.55
CA ALA A 43 4.20 -18.32 -7.46
C ALA A 43 3.39 -19.42 -6.74
N GLN A 44 2.73 -19.10 -5.62
CA GLN A 44 1.88 -20.04 -4.89
C GLN A 44 0.68 -20.48 -5.73
N LEU A 45 0.03 -19.52 -6.42
CA LEU A 45 -1.09 -19.77 -7.30
C LEU A 45 -0.69 -20.68 -8.47
N LYS A 46 0.45 -20.43 -9.11
CA LYS A 46 0.99 -21.27 -10.19
C LYS A 46 1.39 -22.67 -9.73
N ALA A 47 1.76 -22.82 -8.46
CA ALA A 47 2.02 -24.12 -7.85
C ALA A 47 0.75 -24.91 -7.50
N GLY A 48 -0.44 -24.38 -7.81
CA GLY A 48 -1.73 -25.01 -7.47
C GLY A 48 -2.03 -25.02 -5.97
N LYS A 49 -1.32 -24.21 -5.19
CA LYS A 49 -1.53 -24.08 -3.74
C LYS A 49 -2.55 -22.99 -3.47
N GLU A 50 -3.25 -23.10 -2.36
CA GLU A 50 -4.00 -21.98 -1.79
C GLU A 50 -3.00 -20.89 -1.35
N PRO A 51 -3.00 -19.68 -1.94
CA PRO A 51 -2.02 -18.66 -1.60
C PRO A 51 -2.21 -18.19 -0.15
N VAL A 52 -1.17 -18.31 0.67
CA VAL A 52 -1.14 -17.87 2.06
C VAL A 52 0.05 -16.96 2.28
N PHE A 53 -0.19 -15.80 2.89
CA PHE A 53 0.88 -14.90 3.29
C PHE A 53 1.59 -15.44 4.54
N ASP A 54 2.90 -15.66 4.45
CA ASP A 54 3.77 -15.99 5.60
C ASP A 54 4.72 -14.83 5.90
N PRO A 55 4.51 -14.07 7.00
CA PRO A 55 5.38 -12.96 7.38
C PRO A 55 6.85 -13.35 7.58
N SER A 56 7.15 -14.61 7.90
CA SER A 56 8.52 -15.07 8.14
C SER A 56 9.38 -15.12 6.87
N GLN A 57 8.73 -15.19 5.69
CA GLN A 57 9.41 -15.16 4.40
C GLN A 57 9.81 -13.73 3.97
N PHE A 58 9.33 -12.71 4.70
CA PHE A 58 9.58 -11.30 4.40
C PHE A 58 10.23 -10.58 5.59
N PRO A 59 11.57 -10.64 5.77
CA PRO A 59 12.27 -10.05 6.91
C PRO A 59 12.00 -8.54 7.11
N LYS A 60 11.76 -7.80 6.02
CA LYS A 60 11.43 -6.37 6.06
C LYS A 60 10.03 -6.08 6.61
N LEU A 61 9.13 -7.07 6.57
CA LEU A 61 7.76 -7.02 7.07
C LEU A 61 7.60 -7.74 8.41
N ALA A 62 8.44 -8.72 8.73
CA ALA A 62 8.31 -9.57 9.92
C ALA A 62 8.19 -8.78 11.24
N ASN A 63 8.88 -7.64 11.36
CA ASN A 63 8.82 -6.78 12.55
C ASN A 63 7.78 -5.64 12.44
N LYS A 64 7.06 -5.54 11.32
CA LYS A 64 6.08 -4.48 11.01
C LYS A 64 4.65 -4.99 10.90
N VAL A 65 4.45 -6.30 10.89
CA VAL A 65 3.14 -6.95 10.79
C VAL A 65 2.78 -7.52 12.15
N ASP A 66 1.52 -7.36 12.57
CA ASP A 66 1.02 -7.99 13.79
C ASP A 66 0.99 -9.51 13.62
N PRO A 67 1.75 -10.28 14.43
CA PRO A 67 1.75 -11.74 14.36
C PRO A 67 0.37 -12.36 14.63
N LYS A 68 -0.53 -11.65 15.31
CA LYS A 68 -1.90 -12.12 15.58
C LYS A 68 -2.82 -12.00 14.37
N ALA A 69 -2.50 -11.13 13.41
CA ALA A 69 -3.33 -10.91 12.24
C ALA A 69 -3.23 -12.07 11.22
N TRP A 70 -2.11 -12.80 11.21
CA TRP A 70 -1.90 -13.99 10.38
C TRP A 70 -1.36 -15.16 11.23
N PRO A 71 -2.23 -15.91 11.93
CA PRO A 71 -1.80 -17.08 12.68
C PRO A 71 -1.23 -18.13 11.73
N LYS A 72 -0.09 -18.72 12.09
CA LYS A 72 0.50 -19.83 11.32
C LYS A 72 -0.51 -20.98 11.28
N LYS A 73 -0.80 -21.50 10.08
CA LYS A 73 -1.54 -22.77 9.95
C LYS A 73 -0.72 -23.85 10.68
N PRO A 74 -1.37 -24.69 11.52
CA PRO A 74 -0.70 -25.79 12.23
C PRO A 74 -0.11 -26.82 11.28
#